data_AF-W4L6W8-F1
#
_entry.id   AF-W4L6W8-F1
#
_cell.length_a   1.000
_cell.length_b   1.000
_cell.length_c   1.000
_cell.angle_alpha   90.00
_cell.angle_beta   90.00
_cell.angle_gamma   90.00
#
_symmetry.space_group_name_H-M   'P 1'
#
loop_
_entity.id
_entity.type
_entity.pdbx_description
1 polymer ?
#
loop_
_entity_poly.entity_id
_entity_poly.type
_entity_poly.pdbx_seq_one_letter_code
_entity_poly.pdbx_strand_id
1 'polypeptide(L)'
;MATSIAKPAKLTWHGMKPTAACQPATSGFTLLEVMVAVAVIAIALIPLLRLHLLSLDATVYAQDLSIAVGLAQEKMAEMPASPEPGDRQGTFDIAGYERFRWQTSVGEQEEIAIPNFDAPEGEELPTFKIQRIEVTVIWADGESEKLYTLESYAVQ
;
A
#
# COMPACT_ATOMS: atom_id res chain seq x y z
N MET A 1 -28.58 17.93 -103.93
CA MET A 1 -27.17 17.60 -103.63
C MET A 1 -27.05 17.31 -102.14
N ALA A 2 -26.41 16.20 -101.80
CA ALA A 2 -26.40 15.60 -100.48
C ALA A 2 -25.58 16.39 -99.46
N THR A 3 -25.99 16.37 -98.18
CA THR A 3 -25.04 16.52 -97.08
C THR A 3 -25.44 15.63 -95.90
N SER A 4 -24.48 14.76 -95.59
CA SER A 4 -24.33 13.83 -94.48
C SER A 4 -24.89 14.29 -93.14
N ILE A 5 -25.66 13.43 -92.47
CA ILE A 5 -25.95 13.52 -91.04
C ILE A 5 -25.51 12.20 -90.39
N ALA A 6 -24.60 12.33 -89.42
CA ALA A 6 -24.01 11.25 -88.66
C ALA A 6 -25.06 10.47 -87.85
N LYS A 7 -24.89 9.15 -87.80
CA LYS A 7 -25.72 8.20 -87.06
C LYS A 7 -25.45 8.34 -85.55
N PRO A 8 -26.44 8.64 -84.68
CA PRO A 8 -26.20 8.64 -83.25
C PRO A 8 -26.01 7.20 -82.75
N ALA A 9 -24.95 7.02 -81.95
CA ALA A 9 -24.65 5.77 -81.27
C ALA A 9 -25.83 5.38 -80.35
N LYS A 10 -26.28 4.13 -80.47
CA LYS A 10 -27.33 3.58 -79.62
C LYS A 10 -26.72 3.29 -78.25
N LEU A 11 -26.91 4.18 -77.28
CA LEU A 11 -26.55 3.94 -75.88
C LEU A 11 -27.60 2.98 -75.29
N THR A 12 -27.34 1.68 -75.39
CA THR A 12 -28.17 0.66 -74.76
C THR A 12 -27.81 0.61 -73.29
N TRP A 13 -28.70 1.12 -72.44
CA TRP A 13 -28.62 0.94 -70.99
C TRP A 13 -28.80 -0.56 -70.69
N HIS A 14 -27.68 -1.29 -70.60
CA HIS A 14 -27.67 -2.66 -70.12
C HIS A 14 -27.84 -2.63 -68.59
N GLY A 15 -29.06 -2.95 -68.17
CA GLY A 15 -29.35 -3.57 -66.88
C GLY A 15 -28.81 -2.83 -65.66
N MET A 16 -29.61 -1.90 -65.15
CA MET A 16 -29.51 -1.49 -63.74
C MET A 16 -29.90 -2.73 -62.91
N LYS A 17 -28.89 -3.47 -62.45
CA LYS A 17 -29.10 -4.65 -61.60
C LYS A 17 -29.62 -4.17 -60.24
N PRO A 18 -30.65 -4.82 -59.68
CA PRO A 18 -31.16 -4.45 -58.37
C PRO A 18 -30.04 -4.53 -57.34
N THR A 19 -30.00 -3.47 -56.55
CA THR A 19 -29.24 -3.20 -55.35
C THR A 19 -28.97 -4.49 -54.57
N ALA A 20 -27.70 -4.84 -54.40
CA ALA A 20 -27.31 -5.77 -53.35
C ALA A 20 -27.62 -5.09 -52.01
N ALA A 21 -28.82 -5.31 -51.50
CA ALA A 21 -29.12 -5.04 -50.10
C ALA A 21 -28.13 -5.87 -49.29
N CYS A 22 -27.22 -5.19 -48.59
CA CYS A 22 -26.52 -5.78 -47.46
C CYS A 22 -27.62 -6.20 -46.48
N GLN A 23 -27.98 -7.49 -46.47
CA GLN A 23 -28.83 -8.00 -45.41
C GLN A 23 -28.02 -7.82 -44.13
N PRO A 24 -28.46 -6.99 -43.16
CA PRO A 24 -27.84 -7.05 -41.85
C PRO A 24 -28.12 -8.46 -41.36
N ALA A 25 -27.09 -9.30 -41.27
CA ALA A 25 -27.20 -10.56 -40.59
C ALA A 25 -27.58 -10.22 -39.15
N THR A 26 -28.84 -10.43 -38.79
CA THR A 26 -29.31 -10.29 -37.42
C THR A 26 -28.64 -11.39 -36.62
N SER A 27 -27.43 -11.10 -36.12
CA SER A 27 -26.69 -12.00 -35.24
C SER A 27 -27.40 -11.99 -33.89
N GLY A 28 -28.30 -12.94 -33.67
CA GLY A 28 -28.81 -13.23 -32.35
C GLY A 28 -27.71 -13.84 -31.49
N PHE A 29 -27.70 -13.53 -30.20
CA PHE A 29 -26.88 -14.25 -29.21
C PHE A 29 -27.17 -15.75 -29.32
N THR A 30 -26.15 -16.55 -29.50
CA THR A 30 -26.33 -18.00 -29.44
C THR A 30 -26.46 -18.43 -27.99
N LEU A 31 -27.24 -19.49 -27.70
CA LEU A 31 -27.28 -20.08 -26.36
C LEU A 31 -25.86 -20.42 -25.86
N LEU A 32 -25.01 -20.91 -26.78
CA LEU A 32 -23.62 -21.24 -26.53
C LEU A 32 -22.83 -20.03 -26.02
N GLU A 33 -23.05 -18.84 -26.58
CA GLU A 33 -22.34 -17.62 -26.20
C GLU A 33 -22.65 -17.20 -24.76
N VAL A 34 -23.92 -17.28 -24.34
CA VAL A 34 -24.31 -17.00 -22.96
C VAL A 34 -23.72 -18.04 -22.00
N MET A 35 -23.75 -19.32 -22.39
CA MET A 35 -23.13 -20.38 -21.58
C MET A 35 -21.63 -20.17 -21.39
N VAL A 36 -20.92 -19.80 -22.47
CA VAL A 36 -19.48 -19.51 -22.42
C VAL A 36 -19.21 -18.25 -21.59
N ALA A 37 -20.00 -17.19 -21.75
CA ALA A 37 -19.86 -15.96 -20.96
C ALA A 37 -20.03 -16.23 -19.46
N VAL A 38 -21.05 -16.98 -19.06
CA VAL A 38 -21.27 -17.36 -17.66
C VAL A 38 -20.13 -18.23 -17.14
N ALA A 39 -19.62 -19.18 -17.95
CA ALA A 39 -18.48 -20.00 -17.57
C ALA A 39 -17.22 -19.14 -17.32
N VAL A 40 -16.95 -18.16 -18.17
CA VAL A 40 -15.82 -17.23 -18.01
C VAL A 40 -15.99 -16.37 -16.76
N ILE A 41 -17.19 -15.81 -16.52
CA ILE A 41 -17.48 -15.01 -15.33
C ILE A 41 -17.29 -15.84 -14.05
N ALA A 42 -17.78 -17.09 -14.03
CA ALA A 42 -17.64 -17.97 -12.88
C ALA A 42 -16.16 -18.22 -12.52
N ILE A 43 -15.32 -18.43 -13.54
CA ILE A 43 -13.87 -18.60 -13.34
C ILE A 43 -13.21 -17.29 -12.88
N ALA A 44 -13.59 -16.15 -13.48
CA ALA A 44 -13.02 -14.85 -13.17
C ALA A 44 -13.40 -14.33 -11.77
N LEU A 45 -14.54 -14.74 -11.22
CA LEU A 45 -15.02 -14.28 -9.92
C LEU A 45 -14.14 -14.74 -8.76
N ILE A 46 -13.51 -15.92 -8.88
CA ILE A 46 -12.66 -16.50 -7.84
C ILE A 46 -11.44 -15.59 -7.53
N PRO A 47 -10.57 -15.25 -8.51
CA PRO A 47 -9.45 -14.35 -8.25
C PRO A 47 -9.90 -12.93 -7.86
N LEU A 48 -11.04 -12.45 -8.36
CA LEU A 48 -11.59 -11.15 -7.94
C LEU A 48 -11.94 -11.14 -6.44
N LEU A 49 -12.62 -12.18 -5.94
CA LEU A 49 -12.92 -12.30 -4.53
C LEU A 49 -11.64 -12.43 -3.68
N ARG A 50 -10.64 -13.17 -4.16
CA ARG A 50 -9.34 -13.27 -3.47
C ARG A 50 -8.64 -11.93 -3.35
N LEU A 51 -8.62 -11.13 -4.41
CA LEU A 51 -8.05 -9.78 -4.39
C LEU A 51 -8.79 -8.87 -3.42
N HIS A 52 -10.12 -9.01 -3.32
CA HIS A 52 -10.90 -8.25 -2.36
C HIS A 52 -10.55 -8.60 -0.91
N LEU A 53 -10.44 -9.89 -0.59
CA LEU A 53 -10.02 -10.35 0.74
C LEU A 53 -8.61 -9.85 1.09
N LEU A 54 -7.67 -9.98 0.15
CA LEU A 54 -6.31 -9.46 0.33
C LEU A 54 -6.29 -7.95 0.62
N SER A 55 -7.15 -7.18 -0.05
CA SER A 55 -7.28 -5.74 0.19
C SER A 55 -7.83 -5.43 1.58
N LEU A 56 -8.76 -6.23 2.08
CA LEU A 56 -9.30 -6.06 3.43
C LEU A 56 -8.23 -6.36 4.49
N ASP A 57 -7.51 -7.47 4.34
CA ASP A 57 -6.41 -7.85 5.24
C ASP A 57 -5.32 -6.77 5.26
N ALA A 58 -4.95 -6.23 4.09
CA ALA A 58 -3.99 -5.14 4.00
C ALA A 58 -4.47 -3.85 4.70
N THR A 59 -5.77 -3.58 4.66
CA THR A 59 -6.38 -2.42 5.34
C THR A 59 -6.34 -2.58 6.85
N VAL A 60 -6.69 -3.76 7.37
CA VAL A 60 -6.61 -4.08 8.80
C VAL A 60 -5.17 -3.99 9.28
N TYR A 61 -4.24 -4.57 8.54
CA TYR A 61 -2.81 -4.49 8.86
C TYR A 61 -2.31 -3.03 8.93
N ALA A 62 -2.69 -2.18 7.97
CA ALA A 62 -2.29 -0.78 7.96
C ALA A 62 -2.89 0.01 9.15
N GLN A 63 -4.12 -0.29 9.53
CA GLN A 63 -4.75 0.27 10.72
C GLN A 63 -4.00 -0.14 11.99
N ASP A 64 -3.70 -1.43 12.14
CA ASP A 64 -3.00 -1.99 13.29
C ASP A 64 -1.61 -1.40 13.45
N LEU A 65 -0.89 -1.26 12.34
CA LEU A 65 0.43 -0.61 12.31
C LEU A 65 0.33 0.86 12.76
N SER A 66 -0.67 1.60 12.27
CA SER A 66 -0.87 3.00 12.66
C SER A 66 -1.14 3.14 14.16
N ILE A 67 -1.92 2.23 14.72
CA ILE A 67 -2.18 2.14 16.16
C ILE A 67 -0.89 1.81 16.91
N ALA A 68 -0.16 0.78 16.49
CA ALA A 68 1.09 0.36 17.14
C ALA A 68 2.14 1.48 17.17
N VAL A 69 2.28 2.23 16.08
CA VAL A 69 3.17 3.39 15.99
C VAL A 69 2.72 4.49 16.95
N GLY A 70 1.42 4.81 16.99
CA GLY A 70 0.87 5.80 17.92
C GLY A 70 1.11 5.42 19.38
N LEU A 71 0.87 4.16 19.72
CA LEU A 71 1.11 3.62 21.06
C LEU A 71 2.61 3.63 21.43
N ALA A 72 3.51 3.33 20.49
CA ALA A 72 4.95 3.40 20.71
C ALA A 72 5.40 4.84 20.97
N GLN A 73 4.88 5.79 20.19
CA GLN A 73 5.16 7.22 20.36
C GLN A 73 4.64 7.75 21.69
N GLU A 74 3.42 7.37 22.08
CA GLU A 74 2.84 7.71 23.39
C GLU A 74 3.72 7.18 24.52
N LYS A 75 4.11 5.90 24.47
CA LYS A 75 4.99 5.30 25.49
C LYS A 75 6.36 5.97 25.55
N MET A 76 6.92 6.35 24.42
CA MET A 76 8.18 7.08 24.38
C MET A 76 8.03 8.52 24.92
N ALA A 77 6.88 9.16 24.73
CA ALA A 77 6.61 10.49 25.28
C ALA A 77 6.34 10.47 26.80
N GLU A 78 5.85 9.34 27.33
CA GLU A 78 5.70 9.12 28.78
C GLU A 78 7.05 8.92 29.50
N MET A 79 8.13 8.58 28.77
CA MET A 79 9.44 8.38 29.40
C MET A 79 9.92 9.68 30.07
N PRO A 80 10.45 9.60 31.30
CA PRO A 80 11.07 10.75 31.94
C PRO A 80 12.31 11.20 31.17
N ALA A 81 12.73 12.46 31.35
CA ALA A 81 13.92 13.01 30.69
C ALA A 81 15.22 12.27 31.04
N SER A 82 15.24 11.54 32.16
CA SER A 82 16.35 10.67 32.58
C SER A 82 15.77 9.33 33.02
N PRO A 83 15.50 8.41 32.08
CA PRO A 83 15.00 7.09 32.43
C PRO A 83 16.11 6.23 33.04
N GLU A 84 15.78 5.54 34.13
CA GLU A 84 16.68 4.53 34.69
C GLU A 84 16.92 3.40 33.67
N PRO A 85 18.17 2.94 33.51
CA PRO A 85 18.49 1.81 32.64
C PRO A 85 17.73 0.54 33.02
N GLY A 86 17.42 -0.28 32.02
CA GLY A 86 16.79 -1.57 32.19
C GLY A 86 15.60 -1.80 31.27
N ASP A 87 15.11 -3.04 31.33
CA ASP A 87 13.99 -3.49 30.53
C ASP A 87 12.69 -3.43 31.35
N ARG A 88 11.63 -2.91 30.73
CA ARG A 88 10.27 -2.96 31.27
C ARG A 88 9.35 -3.54 30.21
N GLN A 89 8.30 -4.23 30.64
CA GLN A 89 7.30 -4.79 29.75
C GLN A 89 5.91 -4.68 30.37
N GLY A 90 4.88 -4.63 29.54
CA GLY A 90 3.51 -4.55 30.00
C GLY A 90 2.49 -4.61 28.87
N THR A 91 1.23 -4.37 29.25
CA THR A 91 0.09 -4.26 28.33
C THR A 91 -0.43 -2.83 28.41
N PHE A 92 -1.19 -2.41 27.40
CA PHE A 92 -1.90 -1.13 27.44
C PHE A 92 -3.23 -1.30 28.19
N ASP A 93 -3.42 -0.55 29.28
CA ASP A 93 -4.68 -0.52 30.06
C ASP A 93 -5.73 0.39 29.41
N ILE A 94 -5.90 0.28 28.09
CA ILE A 94 -6.84 1.09 27.30
C ILE A 94 -7.84 0.14 26.64
N ALA A 95 -9.13 0.39 26.86
CA ALA A 95 -10.21 -0.42 26.32
C ALA A 95 -10.09 -0.55 24.79
N GLY A 96 -10.03 -1.78 24.29
CA GLY A 96 -9.88 -2.09 22.86
C GLY A 96 -8.44 -2.30 22.37
N TYR A 97 -7.42 -2.04 23.20
CA TYR A 97 -6.00 -2.22 22.83
C TYR A 97 -5.29 -3.31 23.64
N GLU A 98 -6.03 -4.15 24.36
CA GLU A 98 -5.51 -5.25 25.20
C GLU A 98 -4.64 -6.26 24.42
N ARG A 99 -4.83 -6.36 23.11
CA ARG A 99 -4.01 -7.22 22.23
C ARG A 99 -2.60 -6.68 21.97
N PHE A 100 -2.36 -5.39 22.24
CA PHE A 100 -1.06 -4.77 22.09
C PHE A 100 -0.29 -4.88 23.40
N ARG A 101 0.96 -5.29 23.30
CA ARG A 101 1.90 -5.33 24.42
C ARG A 101 3.05 -4.40 24.11
N TRP A 102 3.67 -3.85 25.15
CA TRP A 102 4.83 -2.99 25.00
C TRP A 102 6.01 -3.56 25.78
N GLN A 103 7.19 -3.27 25.27
CA GLN A 103 8.47 -3.53 25.90
C GLN A 103 9.35 -2.31 25.69
N THR A 104 10.01 -1.84 26.74
CA THR A 104 10.97 -0.74 26.66
C THR A 104 12.33 -1.23 27.12
N SER A 105 13.38 -0.92 26.37
CA SER A 105 14.76 -1.16 26.77
C SER A 105 15.50 0.17 26.87
N VAL A 106 16.03 0.48 28.04
CA VAL A 106 16.81 1.70 28.27
C VAL A 106 18.26 1.30 28.50
N GLY A 107 19.13 1.77 27.61
CA GLY A 107 20.57 1.55 27.70
C GLY A 107 21.22 2.33 28.84
N GLU A 108 22.44 1.93 29.18
CA GLU A 108 23.29 2.69 30.09
C GLU A 108 23.65 4.06 29.51
N GLN A 109 23.93 5.02 30.39
CA GLN A 109 24.40 6.34 29.96
C GLN A 109 25.86 6.21 29.53
N GLU A 110 26.14 6.53 28.28
CA GLU A 110 27.50 6.59 27.76
C GLU A 110 27.98 8.04 27.78
N GLU A 111 29.18 8.23 28.32
CA GLU A 111 29.77 9.55 28.51
C GLU A 111 30.77 9.82 27.36
N ILE A 112 30.45 10.82 26.52
CA ILE A 112 31.23 11.16 25.33
C ILE A 112 31.84 12.55 25.50
N ALA A 113 33.17 12.60 25.54
CA ALA A 113 33.92 13.85 25.46
C ALA A 113 34.04 14.30 24.00
N ILE A 114 33.57 15.51 23.69
CA ILE A 114 33.73 16.07 22.34
C ILE A 114 35.04 16.87 22.29
N PRO A 115 35.98 16.52 21.40
CA PRO A 115 37.21 17.29 21.24
C PRO A 115 36.88 18.70 20.75
N ASN A 116 37.23 19.70 21.56
CA ASN A 116 37.18 21.10 21.16
C ASN A 116 38.54 21.47 20.57
N PHE A 117 38.61 21.53 19.23
CA PHE A 117 39.85 21.85 18.51
C PHE A 117 40.30 23.30 18.70
N ASP A 118 39.40 24.18 19.13
CA ASP A 118 39.68 25.60 19.36
C ASP A 118 39.93 25.92 20.85
N ALA A 119 39.85 24.92 21.73
CA ALA A 119 40.12 25.10 23.16
C ALA A 119 41.63 25.27 23.42
N PRO A 120 42.03 26.20 24.31
CA PRO A 120 43.40 26.25 24.80
C PRO A 120 43.80 24.92 25.47
N GLU A 121 45.06 24.51 25.30
CA GLU A 121 45.61 23.30 25.94
C GLU A 121 45.38 23.36 27.46
N GLY A 122 44.62 22.40 27.99
CA GLY A 122 44.32 22.28 29.41
C GLY A 122 42.89 22.62 29.83
N GLU A 123 42.01 23.01 28.90
CA GLU A 123 40.57 23.06 29.17
C GLU A 123 39.96 21.65 29.19
N GLU A 124 39.14 21.37 30.21
CA GLU A 124 38.32 20.16 30.26
C GLU A 124 37.35 20.16 29.08
N LEU A 125 37.35 19.07 28.31
CA LEU A 125 36.45 18.93 27.17
C LEU A 125 35.00 18.87 27.66
N PRO A 126 34.05 19.49 26.93
CA PRO A 126 32.64 19.32 27.22
C PRO A 126 32.27 17.85 27.02
N THR A 127 31.65 17.28 28.04
CA THR A 127 31.25 15.88 28.06
C THR A 127 29.74 15.80 28.05
N PHE A 128 29.20 14.95 27.18
CA PHE A 128 27.77 14.73 27.01
C PHE A 128 27.40 13.32 27.42
N LYS A 129 26.25 13.16 28.06
CA LYS A 129 25.71 11.84 28.41
C LYS A 129 24.67 11.45 27.37
N ILE A 130 24.93 10.40 26.61
CA ILE A 130 23.97 9.85 25.67
C ILE A 130 23.31 8.61 26.25
N GLN A 131 22.03 8.42 25.97
CA GLN A 131 21.30 7.24 26.40
C GLN A 131 20.40 6.76 25.26
N ARG A 132 20.51 5.47 24.92
CA ARG A 132 19.64 4.82 23.94
C ARG A 132 18.37 4.34 24.62
N ILE A 133 17.23 4.68 24.05
CA ILE A 133 15.90 4.25 24.49
C ILE A 133 15.24 3.53 23.32
N GLU A 134 14.80 2.31 23.57
CA GLU A 134 14.07 1.48 22.61
C GLU A 134 12.67 1.20 23.15
N VAL A 135 11.66 1.41 22.32
CA VAL A 135 10.26 1.09 22.62
C VAL A 135 9.73 0.17 21.53
N THR A 136 9.37 -1.05 21.93
CA THR A 136 8.84 -2.09 21.05
C THR A 136 7.39 -2.37 21.40
N VAL A 137 6.50 -2.27 20.40
CA VAL A 137 5.09 -2.63 20.50
C VAL A 137 4.85 -3.92 19.72
N ILE A 138 4.20 -4.89 20.36
CA ILE A 138 3.97 -6.25 19.85
C ILE A 138 2.47 -6.50 19.80
N TRP A 139 1.97 -7.05 18.70
CA TRP A 139 0.57 -7.44 18.55
C TRP A 139 0.41 -8.69 17.69
N ALA A 140 -0.73 -9.37 17.86
CA ALA A 140 -1.09 -10.52 17.04
C ALA A 140 -1.83 -10.09 15.78
N ASP A 141 -1.42 -10.65 14.64
CA ASP A 141 -2.03 -10.55 13.32
C ASP A 141 -2.31 -11.96 12.79
N GLY A 142 -3.52 -12.47 13.08
CA GLY A 142 -3.89 -13.86 12.83
C GLY A 142 -3.04 -14.84 13.64
N GLU A 143 -2.25 -15.66 12.95
CA GLU A 143 -1.31 -16.62 13.55
C GLU A 143 0.11 -16.07 13.75
N SER A 144 0.40 -14.88 13.21
CA SER A 144 1.72 -14.26 13.28
C SER A 144 1.74 -13.13 14.30
N GLU A 145 2.80 -13.04 15.09
CA GLU A 145 3.07 -11.83 15.86
C GLU A 145 3.82 -10.81 14.99
N LYS A 146 3.40 -9.55 15.08
CA LYS A 146 4.06 -8.39 14.48
C LYS A 146 4.64 -7.55 15.60
N LEU A 147 5.78 -6.93 15.31
CA LEU A 147 6.44 -6.01 16.23
C LEU A 147 6.85 -4.75 15.47
N TYR A 148 6.76 -3.63 16.16
CA TYR A 148 7.25 -2.34 15.70
C TYR A 148 8.15 -1.75 16.79
N THR A 149 9.36 -1.37 16.41
CA THR A 149 10.39 -0.84 17.32
C THR A 149 10.70 0.60 16.96
N LEU A 150 10.73 1.45 17.98
CA LEU A 150 11.08 2.85 17.90
C LEU A 150 12.32 3.09 18.76
N GLU A 151 13.38 3.58 18.14
CA GLU A 151 14.65 3.89 18.81
C GLU A 151 14.83 5.40 18.91
N SER A 152 15.29 5.86 20.08
CA SER A 152 15.61 7.27 20.35
C SER A 152 16.92 7.37 21.13
N TYR A 153 17.64 8.46 20.89
CA TYR A 153 18.86 8.82 21.61
C TYR A 153 18.60 10.12 22.36
N ALA A 154 18.62 10.05 23.70
CA ALA A 154 18.59 11.23 24.54
C ALA A 154 20.02 11.72 24.79
N VAL A 155 20.23 13.03 24.70
CA VAL A 155 21.51 13.68 25.05
C VAL A 155 21.25 14.60 26.25
N GLN A 156 22.14 14.54 27.24
CA GLN A 156 22.11 15.37 28.45
C GLN A 156 23.44 16.10 28.65
#